data_AF-A0A962FYK6-F1
#
_entry.id   AF-A0A962FYK6-F1
#
_cell.length_a   1.000
_cell.length_b   1.000
_cell.length_c   1.000
_cell.angle_alpha   90.00
_cell.angle_beta   90.00
_cell.angle_gamma   90.00
#
_symmetry.space_group_name_H-M   'P 1'
#
loop_
_entity.id
_entity.type
_entity.pdbx_description
1 polymer ?
#
loop_
_entity_poly.entity_id
_entity_poly.type
_entity_poly.pdbx_seq_one_letter_code
_entity_poly.pdbx_strand_id
1 'polypeptide(L)'
;MTLLDHDHSPESIAERLKEGPRALHLREWVYGGIDGVVTTFAIVAGVVGANLSPLIVVILGIANLVGDGFSMAAGAYSSAKVEDDNYDRLREVETTHVEKYPEGEREEIRQIYAAKGFQGEDLERIVQVISSDKEHWIDVMLAEEYGVSKSLSKPLHIAVHTFVAFIVCGAMPLIPFLLSVPGAPWAALILSAMTFFAIGSLKSLWSVKSWWREGLSTTGIGLVAAGLAFGIGYGLRQWG
;
A
#
# COMPACT_ATOMS: atom_id res chain seq x y z
N MET A 1 -2.87 -21.48 -7.37
CA MET A 1 -2.38 -21.03 -8.69
C MET A 1 -1.21 -20.10 -8.43
N THR A 2 0.00 -20.63 -8.53
CA THR A 2 1.25 -19.85 -8.42
C THR A 2 1.32 -18.90 -9.62
N LEU A 3 1.78 -17.66 -9.42
CA LEU A 3 1.93 -16.64 -10.49
C LEU A 3 2.73 -17.14 -11.71
N LEU A 4 3.53 -18.20 -11.53
CA LEU A 4 4.42 -18.80 -12.53
C LEU A 4 3.78 -19.91 -13.37
N ASP A 5 2.64 -20.48 -12.97
CA ASP A 5 1.98 -21.58 -13.69
C ASP A 5 0.53 -21.19 -14.00
N HIS A 6 0.33 -20.53 -15.14
CA HIS A 6 -0.99 -20.32 -15.70
C HIS A 6 -1.01 -20.73 -17.16
N ASP A 7 -2.14 -21.28 -17.61
CA ASP A 7 -2.30 -21.77 -18.96
C ASP A 7 -2.26 -20.60 -19.98
N HIS A 8 -1.57 -20.81 -21.08
CA HIS A 8 -1.44 -19.84 -22.18
C HIS A 8 -2.30 -20.22 -23.39
N SER A 9 -3.25 -21.15 -23.22
CA SER A 9 -4.30 -21.40 -24.21
C SER A 9 -5.13 -20.14 -24.49
N PRO A 10 -5.61 -19.95 -25.73
CA PRO A 10 -6.47 -18.81 -26.09
C PRO A 10 -7.68 -18.65 -25.17
N GLU A 11 -8.31 -19.76 -24.77
CA GLU A 11 -9.46 -19.76 -23.87
C GLU A 11 -9.09 -19.24 -22.48
N SER A 12 -7.98 -19.73 -21.91
CA SER A 12 -7.51 -19.28 -20.60
C SER A 12 -7.11 -17.81 -20.60
N ILE A 13 -6.52 -17.32 -21.70
CA ILE A 13 -6.20 -15.89 -21.88
C ILE A 13 -7.49 -15.06 -21.89
N ALA A 14 -8.48 -15.45 -22.70
CA ALA A 14 -9.74 -14.74 -22.81
C ALA A 14 -10.48 -14.69 -21.48
N GLU A 15 -10.48 -15.78 -20.73
CA GLU A 15 -11.06 -15.86 -19.40
C GLU A 15 -10.36 -14.89 -18.43
N ARG A 16 -9.02 -14.90 -18.35
CA ARG A 16 -8.27 -13.97 -17.48
C ARG A 16 -8.48 -12.50 -17.83
N LEU A 17 -8.48 -12.16 -19.12
CA LEU A 17 -8.70 -10.78 -19.55
C LEU A 17 -10.14 -10.33 -19.26
N LYS A 18 -11.10 -11.25 -19.32
CA LYS A 18 -12.49 -10.99 -18.93
C LYS A 18 -12.67 -10.81 -17.42
N GLU A 19 -11.93 -11.56 -16.60
CA GLU A 19 -11.95 -11.39 -15.14
C GLU A 19 -11.39 -10.03 -14.71
N GLY A 20 -10.47 -9.46 -15.49
CA GLY A 20 -9.85 -8.18 -15.21
C GLY A 20 -8.90 -8.21 -14.00
N PRO A 21 -8.25 -7.07 -13.70
CA PRO A 21 -7.33 -6.98 -12.58
C PRO A 21 -8.08 -7.04 -11.24
N ARG A 22 -7.56 -7.81 -10.28
CA ARG A 22 -8.16 -7.97 -8.95
C ARG A 22 -7.56 -6.98 -7.96
N ALA A 23 -8.41 -6.28 -7.22
CA ALA A 23 -7.97 -5.41 -6.13
C ALA A 23 -7.48 -6.25 -4.95
N LEU A 24 -6.16 -6.37 -4.80
CA LEU A 24 -5.54 -7.06 -3.67
C LEU A 24 -5.26 -6.05 -2.55
N HIS A 25 -6.09 -6.06 -1.50
CA HIS A 25 -5.90 -5.20 -0.32
C HIS A 25 -4.70 -5.59 0.56
N LEU A 26 -3.94 -6.59 0.15
CA LEU A 26 -2.80 -7.09 0.92
C LEU A 26 -1.69 -6.02 1.02
N ARG A 27 -1.65 -5.04 0.09
CA ARG A 27 -0.75 -3.88 0.19
C ARG A 27 -1.08 -3.05 1.44
N GLU A 28 -2.35 -2.72 1.63
CA GLU A 28 -2.86 -1.96 2.77
C GLU A 28 -2.63 -2.74 4.07
N TRP A 29 -2.79 -4.06 4.05
CA TRP A 29 -2.49 -4.92 5.20
C TRP A 29 -1.01 -4.95 5.58
N VAL A 30 -0.11 -5.06 4.60
CA VAL A 30 1.33 -5.05 4.86
C VAL A 30 1.77 -3.67 5.34
N TYR A 31 1.31 -2.60 4.68
CA TYR A 31 1.67 -1.23 5.02
C TYR A 31 1.14 -0.83 6.42
N GLY A 32 -0.17 -0.96 6.64
CA GLY A 32 -0.80 -0.68 7.94
C GLY A 32 -0.29 -1.61 9.04
N GLY A 33 -0.09 -2.88 8.74
CA GLY A 33 0.39 -3.86 9.70
C GLY A 33 1.82 -3.61 10.17
N ILE A 34 2.75 -3.29 9.27
CA ILE A 34 4.13 -2.93 9.65
C ILE A 34 4.11 -1.68 10.51
N ASP A 35 3.46 -0.62 10.05
CA ASP A 35 3.47 0.68 10.75
C ASP A 35 2.84 0.57 12.15
N GLY A 36 1.74 -0.16 12.29
CA GLY A 36 1.08 -0.41 13.58
C GLY A 36 2.00 -1.13 14.58
N VAL A 37 2.75 -2.13 14.13
CA VAL A 37 3.71 -2.85 15.00
C VAL A 37 4.90 -1.96 15.33
N VAL A 38 5.46 -1.23 14.36
CA VAL A 38 6.61 -0.33 14.58
C VAL A 38 6.28 0.74 15.60
N THR A 39 5.21 1.51 15.39
CA THR A 39 4.84 2.63 16.25
C THR A 39 4.49 2.17 17.66
N THR A 40 3.67 1.13 17.77
CA THR A 40 3.25 0.62 19.08
C THR A 40 4.41 -0.02 19.84
N PHE A 41 5.27 -0.79 19.16
CA PHE A 41 6.44 -1.38 19.79
C PHE A 41 7.49 -0.32 20.17
N ALA A 42 7.64 0.75 19.39
CA ALA A 42 8.49 1.88 19.77
C ALA A 42 8.02 2.55 21.07
N ILE A 43 6.71 2.72 21.27
CA ILE A 43 6.16 3.21 22.55
C ILE A 43 6.50 2.25 23.68
N VAL A 44 6.26 0.95 23.50
CA VAL A 44 6.61 -0.07 24.50
C VAL A 44 8.10 0.04 24.86
N ALA A 45 8.97 0.07 23.86
CA ALA A 45 10.42 0.12 24.05
C ALA A 45 10.86 1.41 24.75
N GLY A 46 10.30 2.56 24.39
CA GLY A 46 10.59 3.84 25.04
C GLY A 46 10.17 3.88 26.50
N VAL A 47 8.95 3.41 26.80
CA VAL A 47 8.42 3.35 28.18
C VAL A 47 9.23 2.37 29.04
N VAL A 48 9.62 1.22 28.47
CA VAL A 48 10.51 0.25 29.13
C VAL A 48 11.92 0.84 29.35
N GLY A 49 12.49 1.51 28.36
CA GLY A 49 13.80 2.19 28.48
C GLY A 49 13.81 3.27 29.56
N ALA A 50 12.71 4.01 29.68
CA ALA A 50 12.50 4.99 30.74
C ALA A 50 12.19 4.36 32.12
N ASN A 51 12.05 3.03 32.21
CA ASN A 51 11.70 2.30 33.43
C ASN A 51 10.40 2.79 34.09
N LEU A 52 9.41 3.07 33.26
CA LEU A 52 8.08 3.53 33.66
C LEU A 52 7.14 2.34 33.94
N SER A 53 5.97 2.62 34.51
CA SER A 53 5.02 1.57 34.90
C SER A 53 4.41 0.86 33.67
N PRO A 54 4.08 -0.44 33.78
CA PRO A 54 3.36 -1.17 32.74
C PRO A 54 2.01 -0.54 32.35
N LEU A 55 1.35 0.15 33.30
CA LEU A 55 0.11 0.86 33.04
C LEU A 55 0.30 2.00 32.02
N ILE A 56 1.44 2.69 32.04
CA ILE A 56 1.77 3.74 31.07
C ILE A 56 1.92 3.13 29.67
N VAL A 57 2.50 1.93 29.54
CA VAL A 57 2.58 1.20 28.26
C VAL A 57 1.18 0.97 27.69
N VAL A 58 0.25 0.51 28.53
CA VAL A 58 -1.12 0.21 28.10
C VAL A 58 -1.86 1.49 27.69
N ILE A 59 -1.77 2.56 28.49
CA ILE A 59 -2.44 3.83 28.19
C ILE A 59 -1.92 4.43 26.89
N LEU A 60 -0.61 4.59 26.76
CA LEU A 60 0.00 5.19 25.57
C LEU A 60 -0.15 4.29 24.35
N GLY A 61 -0.01 2.99 24.52
CA GLY A 61 -0.16 2.01 23.44
C GLY A 61 -1.58 1.99 22.86
N ILE A 62 -2.61 1.96 23.70
CA ILE A 62 -4.00 2.00 23.22
C ILE A 62 -4.32 3.36 22.59
N ALA A 63 -3.86 4.46 23.20
CA ALA A 63 -4.05 5.80 22.64
C ALA A 63 -3.40 5.92 21.24
N ASN A 64 -2.18 5.41 21.08
CA ASN A 64 -1.47 5.33 19.80
C ASN A 64 -2.24 4.49 18.79
N LEU A 65 -2.71 3.31 19.17
CA LEU A 65 -3.45 2.43 18.27
C LEU A 65 -4.65 3.12 17.63
N VAL A 66 -5.45 3.81 18.45
CA VAL A 66 -6.64 4.51 17.96
C VAL A 66 -6.27 5.79 17.23
N GLY A 67 -5.39 6.62 17.81
CA GLY A 67 -5.04 7.93 17.28
C GLY A 67 -4.24 7.84 15.98
N ASP A 68 -3.11 7.16 16.01
CA ASP A 68 -2.22 7.02 14.85
C ASP A 68 -2.86 6.13 13.79
N GLY A 69 -3.54 5.06 14.20
CA GLY A 69 -4.31 4.22 13.28
C GLY A 69 -5.35 5.04 12.51
N PHE A 70 -6.13 5.88 13.20
CA PHE A 70 -7.12 6.74 12.54
C PHE A 70 -6.46 7.75 11.61
N SER A 71 -5.36 8.39 12.05
CA SER A 71 -4.59 9.33 11.24
C SER A 71 -4.09 8.69 9.94
N MET A 72 -3.51 7.50 10.04
CA MET A 72 -3.02 6.73 8.90
C MET A 72 -4.16 6.33 7.96
N ALA A 73 -5.30 5.88 8.49
CA ALA A 73 -6.48 5.54 7.69
C ALA A 73 -7.05 6.76 6.95
N ALA A 74 -7.12 7.92 7.61
CA ALA A 74 -7.54 9.17 7.00
C ALA A 74 -6.56 9.62 5.90
N GLY A 75 -5.25 9.46 6.12
CA GLY A 75 -4.23 9.72 5.11
C GLY A 75 -4.36 8.81 3.88
N ALA A 76 -4.61 7.51 4.11
CA ALA A 76 -4.84 6.54 3.04
C ALA A 76 -6.13 6.85 2.26
N TYR A 77 -7.22 7.21 2.95
CA TYR A 77 -8.46 7.68 2.33
C TYR A 77 -8.21 8.91 1.44
N SER A 78 -7.58 9.94 2.00
CA SER A 78 -7.36 11.21 1.30
C SER A 78 -6.48 11.01 0.08
N SER A 79 -5.44 10.18 0.18
CA SER A 79 -4.53 9.90 -0.93
C SER A 79 -5.26 9.19 -2.06
N ALA A 80 -6.01 8.13 -1.76
CA ALA A 80 -6.81 7.42 -2.76
C ALA A 80 -7.90 8.30 -3.37
N LYS A 81 -8.51 9.19 -2.56
CA LYS A 81 -9.53 10.13 -3.05
C LYS A 81 -8.94 11.16 -4.02
N VAL A 82 -7.73 11.66 -3.75
CA VAL A 82 -7.03 12.58 -4.67
C VAL A 82 -6.69 11.89 -5.99
N GLU A 83 -6.29 10.62 -5.97
CA GLU A 83 -6.06 9.84 -7.19
C GLU A 83 -7.35 9.68 -8.02
N ASP A 84 -8.46 9.32 -7.37
CA ASP A 84 -9.78 9.22 -8.02
C ASP A 84 -10.24 10.57 -8.60
N ASP A 85 -10.14 11.65 -7.82
CA ASP A 85 -10.55 13.00 -8.25
C ASP A 85 -9.68 13.51 -9.41
N ASN A 86 -8.38 13.18 -9.41
CA ASN A 86 -7.50 13.52 -10.52
C ASN A 86 -7.83 12.72 -11.78
N TYR A 87 -8.19 11.43 -11.64
CA TYR A 87 -8.65 10.63 -12.78
C TYR A 87 -9.92 11.22 -13.40
N ASP A 88 -10.93 11.54 -12.58
CA ASP A 88 -12.19 12.12 -13.07
C ASP A 88 -11.95 13.48 -13.74
N ARG A 89 -11.10 14.32 -13.16
CA ARG A 89 -10.70 15.61 -13.76
C ARG A 89 -10.03 15.43 -15.12
N LEU A 90 -9.07 14.51 -15.22
CA LEU A 90 -8.36 14.25 -16.48
C LEU A 90 -9.32 13.69 -17.53
N ARG A 91 -10.25 12.82 -17.15
CA ARG A 91 -11.28 12.30 -18.06
C ARG A 91 -12.13 13.43 -18.63
N GLU A 92 -12.53 14.41 -17.82
CA GLU A 92 -13.31 15.57 -18.28
C GLU A 92 -12.52 16.46 -19.25
N VAL A 93 -11.25 16.71 -18.96
CA VAL A 93 -10.33 17.44 -19.84
C VAL A 93 -10.22 16.73 -21.19
N GLU A 94 -9.93 15.43 -21.16
CA GLU A 94 -9.74 14.60 -22.35
C GLU A 94 -11.02 14.52 -23.19
N THR A 95 -12.17 14.36 -22.54
CA THR A 95 -13.48 14.41 -23.20
C THR A 95 -13.67 15.73 -23.95
N THR A 96 -13.28 16.84 -23.32
CA THR A 96 -13.38 18.18 -23.92
C THR A 96 -12.43 18.35 -25.10
N HIS A 97 -11.22 17.80 -25.02
CA HIS A 97 -10.24 17.88 -26.09
C HIS A 97 -10.65 17.05 -27.30
N VAL A 98 -11.07 15.79 -27.11
CA VAL A 98 -11.57 14.93 -28.19
C VAL A 98 -12.76 15.57 -28.91
N GLU A 99 -13.61 16.31 -28.21
CA GLU A 99 -14.73 17.04 -28.81
C GLU A 99 -14.32 18.30 -29.58
N LYS A 100 -13.38 19.08 -29.04
CA LYS A 100 -13.03 20.40 -29.59
C LYS A 100 -11.90 20.35 -30.62
N TYR A 101 -10.96 19.44 -30.46
CA TYR A 101 -9.72 19.33 -31.23
C TYR A 101 -9.44 17.90 -31.71
N PRO A 102 -10.40 17.21 -32.37
CA PRO A 102 -10.27 15.79 -32.70
C PRO A 102 -9.07 15.45 -33.59
N GLU A 103 -8.67 16.34 -34.51
CA GLU A 103 -7.49 16.11 -35.35
C GLU A 103 -6.19 16.28 -34.57
N GLY A 104 -6.17 17.13 -33.54
CA GLY A 104 -5.04 17.26 -32.62
C GLY A 104 -4.88 15.98 -31.80
N GLU A 105 -5.96 15.53 -31.17
CA GLU A 105 -5.97 14.30 -30.38
C GLU A 105 -5.61 13.04 -31.19
N ARG A 106 -5.98 12.99 -32.48
CA ARG A 106 -5.53 11.90 -33.38
C ARG A 106 -4.04 11.96 -33.66
N GLU A 107 -3.48 13.16 -33.78
CA GLU A 107 -2.04 13.35 -33.93
C GLU A 107 -1.30 12.93 -32.67
N GLU A 108 -1.87 13.14 -31.48
CA GLU A 108 -1.29 12.64 -30.23
C GLU A 108 -1.22 11.11 -30.21
N ILE A 109 -2.32 10.41 -30.55
CA ILE A 109 -2.30 8.94 -30.71
C ILE A 109 -1.22 8.53 -31.73
N ARG A 110 -1.14 9.22 -32.87
CA ARG A 110 -0.16 8.93 -33.90
C ARG A 110 1.27 9.00 -33.36
N GLN A 111 1.60 10.04 -32.60
CA GLN A 111 2.94 10.20 -32.02
C GLN A 111 3.24 9.18 -30.91
N ILE A 112 2.27 8.90 -30.05
CA ILE A 112 2.37 7.88 -28.99
C ILE A 112 2.71 6.52 -29.60
N TYR A 113 1.97 6.09 -30.61
CA TYR A 113 2.18 4.78 -31.23
C TYR A 113 3.38 4.75 -32.18
N ALA A 114 3.72 5.86 -32.82
CA ALA A 114 4.99 5.96 -33.56
C ALA A 114 6.19 5.76 -32.63
N ALA A 115 6.16 6.33 -31.42
CA ALA A 115 7.20 6.12 -30.40
C ALA A 115 7.28 4.66 -29.90
N LYS A 116 6.17 3.91 -29.98
CA LYS A 116 6.13 2.46 -29.71
C LYS A 116 6.61 1.60 -30.89
N GLY A 117 6.96 2.21 -32.03
CA GLY A 117 7.53 1.56 -33.20
C GLY A 117 6.54 1.25 -34.32
N PHE A 118 5.28 1.68 -34.23
CA PHE A 118 4.32 1.54 -35.33
C PHE A 118 4.61 2.55 -36.45
N GLN A 119 4.45 2.12 -37.71
CA GLN A 119 4.77 2.95 -38.88
C GLN A 119 3.81 2.66 -40.05
N GLY A 120 3.75 3.60 -41.01
CA GLY A 120 3.04 3.42 -42.27
C GLY A 120 1.54 3.15 -42.08
N GLU A 121 1.00 2.22 -42.87
CA GLU A 121 -0.42 1.88 -42.87
C GLU A 121 -0.90 1.31 -41.51
N ASP A 122 -0.05 0.59 -40.79
CA ASP A 122 -0.40 0.01 -39.49
C ASP A 122 -0.61 1.11 -38.43
N LEU A 123 0.20 2.16 -38.46
CA LEU A 123 0.04 3.31 -37.56
C LEU A 123 -1.27 4.04 -37.82
N GLU A 124 -1.56 4.37 -39.09
CA GLU A 124 -2.82 5.05 -39.44
C GLU A 124 -4.04 4.18 -39.11
N ARG A 125 -3.93 2.85 -39.27
CA ARG A 125 -4.99 1.92 -38.89
C ARG A 125 -5.24 1.94 -37.37
N ILE A 126 -4.20 1.99 -36.56
CA ILE A 126 -4.33 2.09 -35.09
C ILE A 126 -5.05 3.39 -34.71
N VAL A 127 -4.60 4.52 -35.25
CA VAL A 127 -5.22 5.84 -35.01
C VAL A 127 -6.71 5.79 -35.37
N GLN A 128 -7.05 5.23 -36.53
CA GLN A 128 -8.43 5.10 -36.98
C GLN A 128 -9.26 4.19 -36.05
N VAL A 129 -8.73 3.04 -35.64
CA VAL A 129 -9.46 2.09 -34.78
C VAL A 129 -9.70 2.68 -33.40
N ILE A 130 -8.67 3.25 -32.77
CA ILE A 130 -8.77 3.84 -31.43
C ILE A 130 -9.74 5.03 -31.44
N SER A 131 -9.60 5.94 -32.42
CA SER A 131 -10.47 7.13 -32.52
C SER A 131 -11.88 6.86 -33.03
N SER A 132 -12.24 5.61 -33.34
CA SER A 132 -13.57 5.23 -33.82
C SER A 132 -14.63 5.14 -32.70
N ASP A 133 -14.20 4.89 -31.47
CA ASP A 133 -15.05 4.87 -30.29
C ASP A 133 -14.52 5.87 -29.26
N LYS A 134 -15.37 6.84 -28.89
CA LYS A 134 -14.96 7.95 -28.04
C LYS A 134 -14.52 7.50 -26.64
N GLU A 135 -15.19 6.51 -26.06
CA GLU A 135 -14.84 6.03 -24.72
C GLU A 135 -13.49 5.30 -24.74
N HIS A 136 -13.25 4.44 -25.72
CA HIS A 136 -11.95 3.78 -25.88
C HIS A 136 -10.83 4.78 -26.20
N TRP A 137 -11.11 5.81 -27.00
CA TRP A 137 -10.14 6.87 -27.27
C TRP A 137 -9.71 7.57 -25.97
N ILE A 138 -10.67 8.03 -25.17
CA ILE A 138 -10.39 8.69 -23.89
C ILE A 138 -9.64 7.75 -22.94
N ASP A 139 -10.05 6.48 -22.84
CA ASP A 139 -9.39 5.51 -21.98
C ASP A 139 -7.94 5.24 -22.41
N VAL A 140 -7.66 5.22 -23.72
CA VAL A 140 -6.30 5.14 -24.26
C VAL A 140 -5.49 6.38 -23.89
N MET A 141 -6.03 7.58 -24.08
CA MET A 141 -5.31 8.82 -23.77
C MET A 141 -5.01 8.95 -22.28
N LEU A 142 -5.97 8.61 -21.40
CA LEU A 142 -5.75 8.55 -19.95
C LEU A 142 -4.59 7.62 -19.57
N ALA A 143 -4.51 6.46 -20.22
CA ALA A 143 -3.45 5.48 -19.95
C ALA A 143 -2.09 5.88 -20.56
N GLU A 144 -2.09 6.42 -21.78
CA GLU A 144 -0.86 6.64 -22.56
C GLU A 144 -0.24 8.03 -22.36
N GLU A 145 -1.06 9.08 -22.29
CA GLU A 145 -0.57 10.46 -22.11
C GLU A 145 -0.31 10.75 -20.62
N TYR A 146 -1.28 10.43 -19.76
CA TYR A 146 -1.23 10.78 -18.34
C TYR A 146 -0.72 9.64 -17.44
N GLY A 147 -0.65 8.41 -17.95
CA GLY A 147 -0.22 7.25 -17.16
C GLY A 147 -1.18 6.90 -16.02
N VAL A 148 -2.45 7.30 -16.11
CA VAL A 148 -3.45 7.06 -15.07
C VAL A 148 -4.45 5.97 -15.49
N SER A 149 -4.94 5.24 -14.50
CA SER A 149 -5.97 4.23 -14.68
C SER A 149 -6.99 4.32 -13.56
N LYS A 150 -8.23 3.92 -13.82
CA LYS A 150 -9.27 3.88 -12.81
C LYS A 150 -8.86 2.98 -11.64
N SER A 151 -8.98 3.50 -10.41
CA SER A 151 -8.70 2.71 -9.22
C SER A 151 -9.66 1.51 -9.12
N LEU A 152 -9.12 0.35 -8.71
CA LEU A 152 -9.88 -0.87 -8.51
C LEU A 152 -10.54 -0.95 -7.12
N SER A 153 -10.10 -0.12 -6.17
CA SER A 153 -10.61 -0.08 -4.80
C SER A 153 -11.12 1.30 -4.46
N LYS A 154 -12.29 1.37 -3.82
CA LYS A 154 -12.81 2.64 -3.32
C LYS A 154 -11.92 3.18 -2.19
N PRO A 155 -11.74 4.51 -2.08
CA PRO A 155 -10.94 5.13 -1.03
C PRO A 155 -11.30 4.68 0.39
N LEU A 156 -12.60 4.48 0.65
CA LEU A 156 -13.08 4.00 1.94
C LEU A 156 -12.60 2.58 2.27
N HIS A 157 -12.55 1.67 1.29
CA HIS A 157 -12.05 0.31 1.50
C HIS A 157 -10.55 0.32 1.82
N ILE A 158 -9.77 1.12 1.09
CA ILE A 158 -8.33 1.31 1.34
C ILE A 158 -8.10 1.77 2.79
N ALA A 159 -8.86 2.77 3.22
CA ALA A 159 -8.78 3.32 4.58
C ALA A 159 -9.13 2.30 5.66
N VAL A 160 -10.24 1.57 5.49
CA VAL A 160 -10.70 0.56 6.45
C VAL A 160 -9.69 -0.59 6.56
N HIS A 161 -9.19 -1.10 5.44
CA HIS A 161 -8.19 -2.19 5.46
C HIS A 161 -6.89 -1.74 6.12
N THR A 162 -6.44 -0.52 5.85
CA THR A 162 -5.26 0.07 6.50
C THR A 162 -5.47 0.19 8.02
N PHE A 163 -6.61 0.73 8.45
CA PHE A 163 -6.95 0.89 9.87
C PHE A 163 -6.99 -0.44 10.61
N VAL A 164 -7.71 -1.43 10.05
CA VAL A 164 -7.86 -2.74 10.67
C VAL A 164 -6.51 -3.45 10.77
N ALA A 165 -5.68 -3.39 9.73
CA ALA A 165 -4.34 -3.97 9.76
C ALA A 165 -3.47 -3.31 10.83
N PHE A 166 -3.51 -1.98 10.93
CA PHE A 166 -2.79 -1.22 11.95
C PHE A 166 -3.20 -1.64 13.36
N ILE A 167 -4.50 -1.71 13.64
CA ILE A 167 -5.02 -2.12 14.96
C ILE A 167 -4.63 -3.56 15.28
N VAL A 168 -4.87 -4.50 14.36
CA VAL A 168 -4.66 -5.93 14.61
C VAL A 168 -3.18 -6.23 14.82
N CYS A 169 -2.31 -5.74 13.94
CA CYS A 169 -0.88 -6.01 14.05
C CYS A 169 -0.26 -5.17 15.18
N GLY A 170 -0.62 -3.89 15.28
CA GLY A 170 -0.12 -2.99 16.32
C GLY A 170 -0.55 -3.37 17.74
N ALA A 171 -1.63 -4.16 17.91
CA ALA A 171 -1.99 -4.68 19.23
C ALA A 171 -1.01 -5.74 19.75
N MET A 172 -0.29 -6.43 18.87
CA MET A 172 0.59 -7.55 19.23
C MET A 172 1.62 -7.20 20.32
N PRO A 173 2.37 -6.08 20.25
CA PRO A 173 3.30 -5.68 21.30
C PRO A 173 2.64 -5.37 22.65
N LEU A 174 1.35 -5.04 22.70
CA LEU A 174 0.63 -4.68 23.93
C LEU A 174 0.01 -5.87 24.65
N ILE A 175 -0.29 -6.96 23.94
CA ILE A 175 -0.95 -8.16 24.51
C ILE A 175 -0.27 -8.63 25.81
N PRO A 176 1.08 -8.75 25.89
CA PRO A 176 1.71 -9.21 27.12
C PRO A 176 1.50 -8.27 28.32
N PHE A 177 1.38 -6.97 28.08
CA PHE A 177 1.11 -5.98 29.12
C PHE A 177 -0.35 -6.01 29.57
N LEU A 178 -1.29 -6.15 28.63
CA LEU A 178 -2.72 -6.29 28.91
C LEU A 178 -3.02 -7.54 29.75
N LEU A 179 -2.33 -8.64 29.46
CA LEU A 179 -2.48 -9.91 30.18
C LEU A 179 -1.62 -10.00 31.45
N SER A 180 -0.87 -8.95 31.79
CA SER A 180 0.02 -8.92 32.96
C SER A 180 1.00 -10.10 33.02
N VAL A 181 1.55 -10.49 31.86
CA VAL A 181 2.48 -11.63 31.76
C VAL A 181 3.77 -11.35 32.54
N PRO A 182 4.27 -12.29 33.36
CA PRO A 182 5.60 -12.16 33.96
C PRO A 182 6.67 -11.96 32.89
N GLY A 183 7.46 -10.88 33.00
CA GLY A 183 8.43 -10.54 31.97
C GLY A 183 7.82 -9.97 30.68
N ALA A 184 6.68 -9.28 30.77
CA ALA A 184 5.97 -8.65 29.64
C ALA A 184 6.87 -7.93 28.61
N PRO A 185 7.94 -7.20 28.98
CA PRO A 185 8.84 -6.59 27.99
C PRO A 185 9.51 -7.61 27.05
N TRP A 186 9.97 -8.75 27.57
CA TRP A 186 10.58 -9.81 26.77
C TRP A 186 9.55 -10.50 25.88
N ALA A 187 8.37 -10.77 26.42
CA ALA A 187 7.27 -11.34 25.66
C ALA A 187 6.84 -10.40 24.52
N ALA A 188 6.78 -9.09 24.77
CA ALA A 188 6.44 -8.09 23.75
C ALA A 188 7.50 -7.99 22.66
N LEU A 189 8.79 -8.05 23.02
CA LEU A 189 9.89 -8.10 22.04
C LEU A 189 9.77 -9.33 21.12
N ILE A 190 9.59 -10.53 21.70
CA ILE A 190 9.48 -11.77 20.93
C ILE A 190 8.25 -11.73 20.02
N LEU A 191 7.09 -11.35 20.57
CA LEU A 191 5.84 -11.28 19.82
C LEU A 191 5.92 -10.26 18.68
N SER A 192 6.49 -9.08 18.92
CA SER A 192 6.71 -8.07 17.89
C SER A 192 7.67 -8.56 16.81
N ALA A 193 8.77 -9.21 17.18
CA ALA A 193 9.72 -9.78 16.22
C ALA A 193 9.07 -10.87 15.34
N MET A 194 8.24 -11.73 15.92
CA MET A 194 7.44 -12.72 15.19
C MET A 194 6.44 -12.06 14.25
N THR A 195 5.72 -11.03 14.70
CA THR A 195 4.78 -10.29 13.87
C THR A 195 5.47 -9.60 12.70
N PHE A 196 6.60 -8.91 12.93
CA PHE A 196 7.41 -8.31 11.86
C PHE A 196 7.89 -9.35 10.85
N PHE A 197 8.39 -10.48 11.34
CA PHE A 197 8.89 -11.54 10.47
C PHE A 197 7.77 -12.15 9.64
N ALA A 198 6.58 -12.34 10.22
CA ALA A 198 5.41 -12.84 9.52
C ALA A 198 4.96 -11.87 8.42
N ILE A 199 4.77 -10.58 8.74
CA ILE A 199 4.33 -9.58 7.75
C ILE A 199 5.40 -9.38 6.66
N GLY A 200 6.68 -9.33 7.04
CA GLY A 200 7.79 -9.26 6.08
C GLY A 200 7.88 -10.50 5.19
N SER A 201 7.60 -11.70 5.72
CA SER A 201 7.52 -12.91 4.90
C SER A 201 6.33 -12.87 3.95
N LEU A 202 5.18 -12.34 4.34
CA LEU A 202 4.03 -12.16 3.44
C LEU A 202 4.35 -11.23 2.28
N LYS A 203 5.18 -10.20 2.50
CA LYS A 203 5.63 -9.27 1.45
C LYS A 203 6.38 -10.00 0.31
N SER A 204 7.01 -11.14 0.58
CA SER A 204 7.69 -11.90 -0.49
C SER A 204 6.74 -12.54 -1.50
N LEU A 205 5.43 -12.53 -1.25
CA LEU A 205 4.44 -12.95 -2.26
C LEU A 205 4.47 -12.06 -3.52
N TRP A 206 5.00 -10.83 -3.42
CA TRP A 206 5.19 -9.91 -4.55
C TRP A 206 6.63 -9.53 -4.81
N SER A 207 7.57 -10.17 -4.12
CA SER A 207 8.99 -9.94 -4.33
C SER A 207 9.63 -11.21 -4.85
N VAL A 208 10.50 -11.08 -5.85
CA VAL A 208 11.41 -12.15 -6.27
C VAL A 208 12.42 -12.55 -5.17
N LYS A 209 12.47 -11.82 -4.06
CA LYS A 209 13.33 -12.11 -2.92
C LYS A 209 12.77 -13.23 -2.04
N SER A 210 13.66 -14.00 -1.43
CA SER A 210 13.27 -15.08 -0.52
C SER A 210 12.50 -14.57 0.70
N TRP A 211 11.43 -15.27 1.07
CA TRP A 211 10.54 -14.95 2.20
C TRP A 211 11.28 -14.64 3.51
N TRP A 212 12.29 -15.45 3.86
CA TRP A 212 13.06 -15.26 5.09
C TRP A 212 13.91 -13.98 5.08
N ARG A 213 14.37 -13.52 3.90
CA ARG A 213 15.16 -12.28 3.79
C ARG A 213 14.28 -11.05 4.00
N GLU A 214 13.10 -11.03 3.41
CA GLU A 214 12.13 -9.94 3.61
C GLU A 214 11.61 -9.94 5.06
N GLY A 215 11.33 -11.11 5.63
CA GLY A 215 11.02 -11.26 7.06
C GLY A 215 12.11 -10.65 7.96
N LEU A 216 13.37 -11.05 7.77
CA LEU A 216 14.48 -10.51 8.56
C LEU A 216 14.69 -9.00 8.34
N SER A 217 14.53 -8.51 7.11
CA SER A 217 14.67 -7.08 6.81
C SER A 217 13.62 -6.26 7.56
N THR A 218 12.35 -6.69 7.54
CA THR A 218 11.27 -6.00 8.26
C THR A 218 11.47 -6.05 9.77
N THR A 219 11.86 -7.21 10.31
CA THR A 219 12.21 -7.33 11.74
C THR A 219 13.37 -6.42 12.11
N GLY A 220 14.41 -6.33 11.28
CA GLY A 220 15.56 -5.45 11.51
C GLY A 220 15.17 -3.97 11.61
N ILE A 221 14.33 -3.48 10.68
CA ILE A 221 13.82 -2.11 10.70
C ILE A 221 13.03 -1.84 11.99
N GLY A 222 12.13 -2.76 12.37
CA GLY A 222 11.34 -2.64 13.59
C GLY A 222 12.18 -2.63 14.87
N LEU A 223 13.21 -3.48 14.93
CA LEU A 223 14.15 -3.52 16.07
C LEU A 223 15.00 -2.25 16.16
N VAL A 224 15.42 -1.67 15.03
CA VAL A 224 16.15 -0.39 15.02
C VAL A 224 15.26 0.74 15.55
N ALA A 225 14.02 0.84 15.07
CA ALA A 225 13.06 1.84 15.55
C ALA A 225 12.81 1.72 17.06
N ALA A 226 12.60 0.50 17.55
CA ALA A 226 12.44 0.23 18.97
C ALA A 226 13.71 0.54 19.79
N GLY A 227 14.89 0.23 19.25
CA GLY A 227 16.17 0.56 19.89
C GLY A 227 16.40 2.06 20.02
N LEU A 228 16.02 2.84 19.01
CA LEU A 228 16.05 4.30 19.07
C LEU A 228 15.11 4.83 20.15
N ALA A 229 13.86 4.35 20.19
CA ALA A 229 12.88 4.76 21.20
C ALA A 229 13.32 4.37 22.62
N PHE A 230 13.82 3.15 22.82
CA PHE A 230 14.40 2.70 24.08
C PHE A 230 15.56 3.59 24.51
N GLY A 231 16.47 3.92 23.60
CA GLY A 231 17.63 4.78 23.88
C GLY A 231 17.21 6.17 24.32
N ILE A 232 16.21 6.76 23.67
CA ILE A 232 15.62 8.05 24.08
C ILE A 232 15.00 7.93 25.47
N GLY A 233 14.18 6.91 25.72
CA GLY A 233 13.58 6.67 27.04
C GLY A 233 14.62 6.51 28.15
N TYR A 234 15.66 5.72 27.89
CA TYR A 234 16.77 5.51 28.82
C TYR A 234 17.58 6.78 29.10
N GLY A 235 17.84 7.60 28.07
CA GLY A 235 18.57 8.86 28.21
C GLY A 235 17.78 9.90 28.99
N LEU A 236 16.50 10.09 28.67
CA LEU A 236 15.63 11.07 29.32
C LEU A 236 15.25 10.68 30.76
N ARG A 237 15.34 9.39 31.11
CA ARG A 237 15.21 8.95 32.51
C ARG A 237 16.16 9.69 33.46
N GLN A 238 17.32 10.13 32.98
CA GLN A 238 18.33 10.82 33.80
C GLN A 238 18.01 12.30 34.03
N TRP A 239 16.99 12.86 33.37
CA TRP A 239 16.64 14.27 33.40
C TRP A 239 15.55 14.62 34.44
N GLY A 240 15.04 13.63 35.17
CA GLY A 240 14.07 13.79 36.27
C GLY A 240 14.44 12.93 37.47
#